data_AF-A0A3N8A0N2-F1
#
_entry.id   AF-A0A3N8A0N2-F1
#
_cell.length_a   1.000
_cell.length_b   1.000
_cell.length_c   1.000
_cell.angle_alpha   90.00
_cell.angle_beta   90.00
_cell.angle_gamma   90.00
#
_symmetry.space_group_name_H-M   'P 1'
#
loop_
_entity.id
_entity.type
_entity.pdbx_description
1 polymer ?
#
loop_
_entity_poly.entity_id
_entity_poly.type
_entity_poly.pdbx_seq_one_letter_code
_entity_poly.pdbx_strand_id
1 'polypeptide(L)'
;MKSTTKLIRVDIAFLYQLAGMTVDNETPADLQMKAFSAYRAAHKRVAADYEKLASARKADGSTAYRLEAIAGLAEPRDGAKVFALWFASADDFTRAAKVDLMALCGQRMFDAAYDQGIPSYFVGVRQMRKLETVEWAEIL
;
A
#
# COMPACT_ATOMS: atom_id res chain seq x y z
N MET A 1 -38.47 -0.30 -9.05
CA MET A 1 -37.16 0.37 -8.85
C MET A 1 -36.04 -0.67 -8.84
N LYS A 2 -35.22 -0.72 -9.89
CA LYS A 2 -34.07 -1.62 -10.00
C LYS A 2 -32.79 -0.81 -9.84
N SER A 3 -31.90 -1.24 -8.95
CA SER A 3 -30.56 -0.67 -8.80
C SER A 3 -29.51 -1.69 -9.24
N THR A 4 -28.43 -1.21 -9.87
CA THR A 4 -27.27 -2.04 -10.19
C THR A 4 -26.04 -1.46 -9.49
N THR A 5 -25.37 -2.29 -8.70
CA THR A 5 -24.13 -1.94 -8.00
C THR A 5 -22.94 -2.45 -8.79
N LYS A 6 -22.04 -1.55 -9.19
CA LYS A 6 -20.83 -1.87 -9.95
C LYS A 6 -19.58 -1.63 -9.10
N LEU A 7 -18.63 -2.55 -9.18
CA LEU A 7 -17.29 -2.34 -8.62
C LEU A 7 -16.51 -1.37 -9.51
N ILE A 8 -15.97 -0.32 -8.91
CA ILE A 8 -15.20 0.72 -9.60
C ILE A 8 -13.72 0.58 -9.32
N ARG A 9 -13.36 0.25 -8.07
CA ARG A 9 -11.97 0.18 -7.63
C ARG A 9 -11.82 -0.69 -6.40
N VAL A 10 -10.73 -1.42 -6.33
CA VAL A 10 -10.24 -2.10 -5.13
C VAL A 10 -8.87 -1.53 -4.80
N ASP A 11 -8.69 -1.12 -3.56
CA ASP A 11 -7.41 -0.67 -3.02
C ASP A 11 -6.92 -1.68 -1.98
N ILE A 12 -5.62 -2.01 -2.02
CA ILE A 12 -4.93 -2.77 -0.97
C ILE A 12 -3.74 -1.97 -0.47
N ALA A 13 -3.58 -1.91 0.85
CA ALA A 13 -2.45 -1.27 1.52
C ALA A 13 -1.72 -2.26 2.41
N PHE A 14 -0.40 -2.30 2.26
CA PHE A 14 0.51 -2.98 3.18
C PHE A 14 1.05 -1.95 4.17
N LEU A 15 0.76 -2.17 5.46
CA LEU A 15 0.94 -1.19 6.51
C LEU A 15 2.20 -1.49 7.32
N TYR A 16 3.04 -0.47 7.50
CA TYR A 16 4.30 -0.56 8.21
C TYR A 16 4.40 0.55 9.24
N GLN A 17 4.74 0.20 10.46
CA GLN A 17 5.22 1.16 11.43
C GLN A 17 6.74 1.20 11.34
N LEU A 18 7.28 2.39 11.06
CA LEU A 18 8.71 2.65 11.15
C LEU A 18 8.94 3.37 12.46
N ALA A 19 9.46 2.64 13.45
CA ALA A 19 9.58 3.13 14.82
C ALA A 19 10.85 2.61 15.46
N GLY A 20 11.31 3.32 16.49
CA GLY A 20 12.33 2.84 17.39
C GLY A 20 13.73 3.32 17.01
N MET A 21 14.11 4.46 17.55
CA MET A 21 15.40 4.49 18.19
C MET A 21 15.26 5.25 19.51
N THR A 22 15.53 4.59 20.64
CA THR A 22 16.14 5.28 21.77
C THR A 22 17.56 5.63 21.33
N VAL A 23 17.76 6.82 20.76
CA VAL A 23 19.11 7.37 20.64
C VAL A 23 19.17 8.49 21.64
N ASP A 24 20.17 8.43 22.51
CA ASP A 24 20.49 9.50 23.43
C ASP A 24 20.84 10.83 22.70
N ASN A 25 20.90 10.82 21.34
CA ASN A 25 21.43 11.88 20.48
C ASN A 25 20.53 12.32 19.30
N GLU A 26 19.29 11.81 19.13
CA GLU A 26 18.44 12.18 17.97
C GLU A 26 17.10 12.80 18.38
N THR A 27 16.69 13.87 17.69
CA THR A 27 15.42 14.53 17.98
C THR A 27 14.24 13.77 17.34
N PRO A 28 13.01 13.95 17.84
CA PRO A 28 11.82 13.42 17.19
C PRO A 28 11.67 13.82 15.71
N ALA A 29 12.20 14.99 15.33
CA ALA A 29 12.18 15.46 13.94
C ALA A 29 13.13 14.66 13.05
N ASP A 30 14.33 14.33 13.54
CA ASP A 30 15.32 13.53 12.80
C ASP A 30 14.80 12.12 12.56
N LEU A 31 14.21 11.50 13.57
CA LEU A 31 13.59 10.18 13.47
C LEU A 31 12.43 10.18 12.45
N GLN A 32 11.63 11.24 12.43
CA GLN A 32 10.57 11.40 11.45
C GLN A 32 11.14 11.53 10.02
N MET A 33 12.18 12.34 9.82
CA MET A 33 12.82 12.47 8.51
C MET A 33 13.40 11.15 8.00
N LYS A 34 14.08 10.38 8.86
CA LYS A 34 14.60 9.05 8.52
C LYS A 34 13.49 8.08 8.12
N ALA A 35 12.39 8.03 8.89
CA ALA A 35 11.25 7.19 8.58
C ALA A 35 10.63 7.54 7.20
N PHE A 36 10.46 8.83 6.90
CA PHE A 36 10.01 9.25 5.58
C PHE A 36 10.99 8.93 4.45
N SER A 37 12.29 9.04 4.72
CA SER A 37 13.35 8.68 3.77
C SER A 37 13.31 7.18 3.44
N ALA A 38 13.26 6.33 4.47
CA ALA A 38 13.14 4.88 4.31
C ALA A 38 11.86 4.51 3.53
N TYR A 39 10.72 5.10 3.88
CA TYR A 39 9.47 4.86 3.16
C TYR A 39 9.56 5.27 1.67
N ARG A 40 10.14 6.43 1.37
CA ARG A 40 10.36 6.88 -0.03
C ARG A 40 11.27 5.93 -0.79
N ALA A 41 12.34 5.46 -0.16
CA ALA A 41 13.26 4.49 -0.76
C ALA A 41 12.54 3.15 -1.02
N ALA A 42 11.77 2.65 -0.06
CA ALA A 42 10.95 1.45 -0.21
C ALA A 42 9.96 1.60 -1.36
N HIS A 43 9.22 2.71 -1.43
CA HIS A 43 8.25 2.99 -2.49
C HIS A 43 8.92 2.98 -3.87
N LYS A 44 10.07 3.65 -4.02
CA LYS A 44 10.84 3.66 -5.28
C LYS A 44 11.30 2.24 -5.68
N ARG A 45 11.75 1.44 -4.72
CA ARG A 45 12.18 0.04 -4.98
C ARG A 45 10.99 -0.84 -5.38
N VAL A 46 9.85 -0.70 -4.72
CA VAL A 46 8.60 -1.39 -5.10
C VAL A 46 8.16 -0.98 -6.50
N ALA A 47 8.17 0.31 -6.81
CA ALA A 47 7.82 0.83 -8.13
C ALA A 47 8.67 0.21 -9.26
N ALA A 48 9.95 -0.05 -8.99
CA ALA A 48 10.87 -0.64 -9.97
C ALA A 48 10.63 -2.14 -10.23
N ASP A 49 9.98 -2.84 -9.29
CA ASP A 49 9.92 -4.31 -9.29
C ASP A 49 8.51 -4.90 -9.38
N TYR A 50 7.47 -4.17 -8.97
CA TYR A 50 6.13 -4.74 -8.89
C TYR A 50 5.58 -5.19 -10.26
N GLU A 51 5.97 -4.53 -11.35
CA GLU A 51 5.56 -4.89 -12.71
C GLU A 51 6.26 -6.15 -13.25
N LYS A 52 7.31 -6.62 -12.57
CA LYS A 52 8.03 -7.86 -12.90
C LYS A 52 7.36 -9.10 -12.30
N LEU A 53 6.42 -8.91 -11.37
CA LEU A 53 5.67 -10.00 -10.79
C LEU A 53 4.74 -10.62 -11.84
N ALA A 54 4.71 -11.95 -11.91
CA ALA A 54 3.76 -12.65 -12.79
C ALA A 54 2.31 -12.26 -12.48
N SER A 55 2.00 -12.00 -11.21
CA SER A 55 0.69 -11.54 -10.75
C SER A 55 0.31 -10.12 -11.19
N ALA A 56 1.27 -9.32 -11.67
CA ALA A 56 1.02 -7.94 -12.11
C ALA A 56 0.40 -7.84 -13.50
N ARG A 57 0.25 -8.98 -14.20
CA ARG A 57 -0.33 -9.05 -15.55
C ARG A 57 -1.63 -9.83 -15.54
N LYS A 58 -2.61 -9.33 -16.28
CA LYS A 58 -3.83 -10.07 -16.63
C LYS A 58 -3.53 -11.06 -17.75
N ALA A 59 -4.49 -11.95 -18.03
CA ALA A 59 -4.38 -12.94 -19.11
C ALA A 59 -4.19 -12.30 -20.49
N ASP A 60 -4.70 -11.08 -20.69
CA ASP A 60 -4.54 -10.29 -21.92
C ASP A 60 -3.22 -9.49 -21.99
N GLY A 61 -2.34 -9.64 -20.99
CA GLY A 61 -1.06 -8.93 -20.89
C GLY A 61 -1.15 -7.50 -20.32
N SER A 62 -2.36 -6.98 -20.09
CA SER A 62 -2.55 -5.67 -19.46
C SER A 62 -2.17 -5.70 -17.98
N THR A 63 -1.89 -4.52 -17.41
CA THR A 63 -1.53 -4.38 -15.99
C THR A 63 -2.73 -4.70 -15.09
N ALA A 64 -2.53 -5.61 -14.12
CA ALA A 64 -3.58 -6.03 -13.20
C ALA A 64 -3.86 -5.00 -12.10
N TYR A 65 -2.83 -4.31 -11.62
CA TYR A 65 -2.92 -3.30 -10.57
C TYR A 65 -1.77 -2.31 -10.70
N ARG A 66 -1.94 -1.11 -10.15
CA ARG A 66 -0.93 -0.05 -10.15
C ARG A 66 -0.52 0.30 -8.72
N LEU A 67 0.77 0.59 -8.52
CA LEU A 67 1.25 1.22 -7.30
C LEU A 67 0.78 2.68 -7.29
N GLU A 68 0.10 3.08 -6.22
CA GLU A 68 -0.33 4.48 -6.06
C GLU A 68 0.85 5.35 -5.63
N ALA A 69 0.75 6.64 -5.91
CA ALA A 69 1.68 7.63 -5.40
C ALA A 69 1.71 7.59 -3.86
N ILE A 70 2.78 8.13 -3.29
CA ILE A 70 2.91 8.29 -1.85
C ILE A 70 1.75 9.16 -1.34
N ALA A 71 0.70 8.50 -0.85
CA ALA A 71 -0.24 9.10 0.06
C ALA A 71 0.50 9.31 1.37
N GLY A 72 0.28 10.45 2.03
CA GLY A 72 0.89 10.75 3.33
C GLY A 72 0.64 9.66 4.38
N LEU A 73 1.23 9.86 5.56
CA LEU A 73 1.08 8.96 6.71
C LEU A 73 -0.38 8.50 6.89
N ALA A 74 -0.60 7.20 6.95
CA ALA A 74 -1.85 6.66 7.44
C ALA A 74 -1.80 6.81 8.96
N GLU A 75 -2.60 7.72 9.54
CA GLU A 75 -2.72 7.78 11.00
C GLU A 75 -3.58 6.60 11.49
N PRO A 76 -3.04 5.64 12.27
CA PRO A 76 -3.83 4.78 13.12
C PRO A 76 -4.28 5.55 14.37
N ARG A 77 -5.32 5.02 15.00
CA ARG A 77 -6.08 5.61 16.13
C ARG A 77 -5.27 5.89 17.40
N ASP A 78 -4.05 5.36 17.52
CA ASP A 78 -3.25 5.37 18.75
C ASP A 78 -1.97 6.24 18.66
N GLY A 79 -1.89 7.16 17.69
CA GLY A 79 -0.78 8.13 17.57
C GLY A 79 0.53 7.59 16.98
N ALA A 80 0.63 6.29 16.70
CA ALA A 80 1.76 5.70 16.00
C ALA A 80 1.75 6.10 14.52
N LYS A 81 2.86 6.51 13.91
CA LYS A 81 2.89 6.85 12.48
C LYS A 81 3.00 5.59 11.61
N VAL A 82 2.01 5.34 10.74
CA VAL A 82 1.99 4.18 9.83
C VAL A 82 2.17 4.63 8.39
N PHE A 83 3.05 3.93 7.68
CA PHE A 83 3.32 4.09 6.27
C PHE A 83 2.62 2.99 5.49
N ALA A 84 2.10 3.32 4.31
CA ALA A 84 1.28 2.41 3.54
C ALA A 84 1.76 2.35 2.09
N LEU A 85 2.08 1.14 1.62
CA LEU A 85 2.32 0.88 0.20
C LEU A 85 1.00 0.45 -0.44
N TRP A 86 0.44 1.34 -1.26
CA TRP A 86 -0.92 1.24 -1.81
C TRP A 86 -0.95 0.74 -3.24
N PHE A 87 -1.82 -0.21 -3.54
CA PHE A 87 -2.10 -0.65 -4.90
C PHE A 87 -3.57 -0.54 -5.22
N ALA A 88 -3.88 -0.08 -6.43
CA ALA A 88 -5.23 0.05 -6.94
C ALA A 88 -5.47 -0.88 -8.14
N SER A 89 -6.67 -1.44 -8.21
CA SER A 89 -7.13 -2.31 -9.29
C SER A 89 -8.60 -1.99 -9.61
N ALA A 90 -9.01 -2.23 -10.86
CA ALA A 90 -10.43 -2.23 -11.23
C ALA A 90 -11.15 -3.51 -10.75
N ASP A 91 -10.40 -4.58 -10.54
CA ASP A 91 -10.87 -5.91 -10.16
C ASP A 91 -10.35 -6.32 -8.77
N ASP A 92 -10.96 -7.34 -8.16
CA ASP A 92 -10.45 -7.88 -6.90
C ASP A 92 -9.04 -8.50 -7.08
N PHE A 93 -8.17 -8.27 -6.10
CA PHE A 93 -6.82 -8.86 -6.08
C PHE A 93 -6.89 -10.37 -5.87
N THR A 94 -6.20 -11.13 -6.72
CA THR A 94 -6.03 -12.57 -6.55
C THR A 94 -5.21 -12.89 -5.29
N ARG A 95 -5.33 -14.12 -4.77
CA ARG A 95 -4.50 -14.56 -3.64
C ARG A 95 -3.01 -14.50 -3.96
N ALA A 96 -2.62 -14.90 -5.18
CA ALA A 96 -1.22 -14.82 -5.63
C ALA A 96 -0.71 -13.37 -5.62
N ALA A 97 -1.48 -12.44 -6.19
CA ALA A 97 -1.13 -11.02 -6.18
C ALA A 97 -0.94 -10.47 -4.75
N LYS A 98 -1.81 -10.85 -3.81
CA LYS A 98 -1.69 -10.44 -2.40
C LYS A 98 -0.41 -10.95 -1.76
N VAL A 99 -0.05 -12.20 -2.01
CA VAL A 99 1.17 -12.83 -1.47
C VAL A 99 2.42 -12.20 -2.08
N ASP A 100 2.46 -12.07 -3.40
CA ASP A 100 3.60 -11.50 -4.13
C ASP A 100 3.86 -10.04 -3.73
N LEU A 101 2.78 -9.24 -3.64
CA LEU A 101 2.88 -7.86 -3.18
C LEU A 101 3.29 -7.75 -1.72
N MET A 102 2.79 -8.63 -0.84
CA MET A 102 3.20 -8.65 0.58
C MET A 102 4.68 -8.97 0.71
N ALA A 103 5.17 -9.97 -0.02
CA ALA A 103 6.58 -10.36 -0.02
C ALA A 103 7.47 -9.22 -0.54
N LEU A 104 7.11 -8.63 -1.69
CA LEU A 104 7.84 -7.53 -2.28
C LEU A 104 7.87 -6.30 -1.35
N CYS A 105 6.71 -5.87 -0.85
CA CYS A 105 6.62 -4.71 0.04
C CYS A 105 7.38 -4.96 1.34
N GLY A 106 7.28 -6.16 1.90
CA GLY A 106 7.99 -6.55 3.11
C GLY A 106 9.50 -6.46 2.93
N GLN A 107 10.03 -7.08 1.87
CA GLN A 107 11.45 -7.03 1.54
C GLN A 107 11.93 -5.60 1.30
N ARG A 108 11.23 -4.83 0.44
CA ARG A 108 11.66 -3.47 0.10
C ARG A 108 11.58 -2.49 1.26
N MET A 109 10.60 -2.66 2.15
CA MET A 109 10.50 -1.87 3.37
C MET A 109 11.61 -2.25 4.35
N PHE A 110 11.86 -3.55 4.57
CA PHE A 110 12.92 -4.03 5.43
C PHE A 110 14.29 -3.50 4.97
N ASP A 111 14.64 -3.69 3.69
CA ASP A 111 15.91 -3.22 3.14
C ASP A 111 16.08 -1.70 3.35
N ALA A 112 15.04 -0.92 3.06
CA ALA A 112 15.10 0.54 3.14
C ALA A 112 15.16 1.06 4.59
N ALA A 113 14.51 0.37 5.53
CA ALA A 113 14.56 0.68 6.94
C ALA A 113 15.92 0.29 7.56
N TYR A 114 16.44 -0.88 7.17
CA TYR A 114 17.76 -1.36 7.56
C TYR A 114 18.87 -0.42 7.14
N ASP A 115 18.83 0.08 5.89
CA ASP A 115 19.78 1.08 5.37
C ASP A 115 19.82 2.39 6.18
N GLN A 116 18.76 2.67 6.96
CA GLN A 116 18.61 3.86 7.80
C GLN A 116 18.78 3.56 9.30
N GLY A 117 19.05 2.29 9.66
CA GLY A 117 19.17 1.85 11.05
C GLY A 117 17.88 1.92 11.85
N ILE A 118 16.71 1.91 11.20
CA ILE A 118 15.41 1.98 11.86
C ILE A 118 14.69 0.62 11.81
N PRO A 119 14.04 0.18 12.89
CA PRO A 119 13.15 -0.96 12.87
C PRO A 119 11.92 -0.71 11.98
N SER A 120 11.54 -1.75 11.24
CA SER A 120 10.27 -1.81 10.50
C SER A 120 9.38 -2.91 11.05
N TYR A 121 8.15 -2.57 11.41
CA TYR A 121 7.14 -3.51 11.88
C TYR A 121 6.02 -3.59 10.85
N PHE A 122 5.70 -4.81 10.41
CA PHE A 122 4.49 -5.03 9.62
C PHE A 122 3.27 -5.00 10.54
N VAL A 123 2.34 -4.08 10.27
CA VAL A 123 1.15 -3.84 11.11
C VAL A 123 -0.07 -4.55 10.55
N GLY A 124 -0.10 -4.80 9.24
CA GLY A 124 -1.17 -5.56 8.61
C GLY A 124 -1.47 -5.14 7.18
N VAL A 125 -2.62 -5.61 6.68
CA VAL A 125 -3.13 -5.30 5.35
C VAL A 125 -4.51 -4.67 5.48
N ARG A 126 -4.76 -3.58 4.74
CA ARG A 126 -6.10 -2.99 4.61
C ARG A 126 -6.58 -3.14 3.17
N GLN A 127 -7.82 -3.60 2.99
CA GLN A 127 -8.48 -3.63 1.68
C GLN A 127 -9.70 -2.71 1.70
N MET A 128 -9.91 -1.93 0.64
CA MET A 128 -11.10 -1.11 0.44
C MET A 128 -11.69 -1.39 -0.94
N ARG A 129 -13.02 -1.45 -1.04
CA ARG A 129 -13.75 -1.60 -2.31
C ARG A 129 -14.61 -0.36 -2.50
N LYS A 130 -14.47 0.30 -3.65
CA LYS A 130 -15.31 1.42 -4.06
C LYS A 130 -16.37 0.91 -5.03
N LEU A 131 -17.62 1.02 -4.62
CA LEU A 131 -18.80 0.62 -5.38
C LEU A 131 -19.55 1.88 -5.83
N GLU A 132 -20.19 1.81 -7.00
CA GLU A 132 -21.12 2.81 -7.50
C GLU A 132 -22.48 2.15 -7.73
N THR A 133 -23.54 2.78 -7.23
CA THR A 133 -24.92 2.31 -7.40
C THR A 133 -25.64 3.25 -8.36
N VAL A 134 -26.16 2.70 -9.46
CA VAL A 134 -27.02 3.44 -10.38
C VAL A 134 -28.46 2.99 -10.15
N GLU A 135 -29.33 3.92 -9.80
CA GLU A 135 -30.78 3.70 -9.70
C GLU A 135 -31.45 4.11 -11.01
N TRP A 136 -32.24 3.20 -11.58
CA TRP A 136 -33.07 3.50 -12.74
C TRP A 136 -34.50 3.77 -12.27
N ALA A 137 -35.02 4.96 -12.60
CA ALA A 137 -36.45 5.18 -12.59
C ALA A 137 -37.07 4.34 -13.72
N GLU A 138 -38.07 3.52 -13.40
CA GLU A 138 -38.88 2.88 -14.43
C GLU A 138 -39.56 4.01 -15.21
N ILE A 139 -39.14 4.22 -16.47
CA ILE A 139 -39.88 5.05 -17.40
C ILE A 139 -41.13 4.25 -17.73
N LEU A 140 -42.25 4.61 -17.07
CA LEU A 140 -43.60 4.13 -17.38
C LEU A 140 -44.09 4.71 -18.70
#